data_AF-A0A954D966-F1
#
_entry.id   AF-A0A954D966-F1
#
_cell.length_a   1.000
_cell.length_b   1.000
_cell.length_c   1.000
_cell.angle_alpha   90.00
_cell.angle_beta   90.00
_cell.angle_gamma   90.00
#
_symmetry.space_group_name_H-M   'P 1'
#
loop_
_entity.id
_entity.type
_entity.pdbx_description
1 polymer ?
#
loop_
_entity_poly.entity_id
_entity_poly.type
_entity_poly.pdbx_seq_one_letter_code
_entity_poly.pdbx_strand_id
1 'polypeptide(L)'
;TSPEQITGGTVTTATDVYALGVLLYDLLTGRAPYGGPGTPPAALARQIVETVPPRPSAAVTEGHSSRRLSAARARGERLTPQRLAQELSGDLDNIVLMALRKEPERRYATVADLADDIERSLANLPVRARPDTLGYRTAKFLRRHPVAVPVSALALLLAVGGAAAFTWQLAQERDRALAAEARATRVAEF
;
A
#
# COMPACT_ATOMS: atom_id res chain seq x y z
N THR A 1 -25.91 9.84 5.07
CA THR A 1 -26.77 9.59 3.90
C THR A 1 -25.89 9.38 2.70
N SER A 2 -26.20 8.38 1.88
CA SER A 2 -25.48 8.15 0.62
C SER A 2 -26.05 9.03 -0.51
N PRO A 3 -25.32 9.22 -1.62
CA PRO A 3 -25.78 10.00 -2.77
C PRO A 3 -27.10 9.47 -3.33
N GLU A 4 -27.23 8.15 -3.48
CA GLU A 4 -28.45 7.51 -4.00
C GLU A 4 -29.66 7.69 -3.07
N GLN A 5 -29.47 7.75 -1.74
CA GLN A 5 -30.57 8.08 -0.82
C GLN A 5 -31.07 9.52 -1.00
N ILE A 6 -30.21 10.44 -1.43
CA ILE A 6 -30.55 11.84 -1.67
C ILE A 6 -31.22 12.01 -3.04
N THR A 7 -30.74 11.30 -4.05
CA THR A 7 -31.27 11.39 -5.42
C THR A 7 -32.46 10.47 -5.68
N GLY A 8 -32.86 9.65 -4.71
CA GLY A 8 -33.97 8.70 -4.85
C GLY A 8 -33.61 7.44 -5.65
N GLY A 9 -32.32 7.10 -5.74
CA GLY A 9 -31.85 5.88 -6.35
C GLY A 9 -32.10 4.63 -5.51
N THR A 10 -31.78 3.46 -6.07
CA THR A 10 -31.96 2.17 -5.39
C THR A 10 -31.00 2.02 -4.21
N VAL A 11 -31.55 1.82 -3.01
CA VAL A 11 -30.77 1.51 -1.81
C VAL A 11 -30.36 0.04 -1.83
N THR A 12 -29.07 -0.20 -1.66
CA THR A 12 -28.46 -1.55 -1.68
C THR A 12 -27.35 -1.64 -0.64
N THR A 13 -26.65 -2.77 -0.54
CA THR A 13 -25.46 -2.92 0.32
C THR A 13 -24.39 -1.87 0.05
N ALA A 14 -24.30 -1.33 -1.18
CA ALA A 14 -23.38 -0.25 -1.52
C ALA A 14 -23.70 1.07 -0.79
N THR A 15 -24.93 1.26 -0.31
CA THR A 15 -25.35 2.37 0.55
C THR A 15 -24.75 2.22 1.95
N ASP A 16 -24.76 1.00 2.51
CA ASP A 16 -24.13 0.72 3.80
C ASP A 16 -22.61 0.86 3.73
N VAL A 17 -21.99 0.37 2.65
CA VAL A 17 -20.56 0.59 2.36
C VAL A 17 -20.21 2.07 2.36
N TYR A 18 -21.05 2.91 1.74
CA TYR A 18 -20.82 4.36 1.73
C TYR A 18 -20.93 4.95 3.15
N ALA A 19 -21.94 4.57 3.92
CA ALA A 19 -22.12 5.05 5.29
C ALA A 19 -20.93 4.64 6.19
N LEU A 20 -20.45 3.40 6.06
CA LEU A 20 -19.25 2.92 6.74
C LEU A 20 -17.99 3.64 6.26
N GLY A 21 -17.88 3.97 4.97
CA GLY A 21 -16.80 4.80 4.44
C GLY A 21 -16.78 6.21 5.05
N VAL A 22 -17.95 6.83 5.23
CA VAL A 22 -18.09 8.13 5.90
C VAL A 22 -17.65 8.04 7.36
N LEU A 23 -18.08 6.99 8.06
CA LEU A 23 -17.69 6.74 9.45
C LEU A 23 -16.19 6.50 9.57
N LEU A 24 -15.60 5.67 8.71
CA LEU A 24 -14.17 5.40 8.67
C LEU A 24 -13.38 6.69 8.43
N TYR A 25 -13.85 7.54 7.50
CA TYR A 25 -13.25 8.84 7.26
C TYR A 25 -13.24 9.71 8.54
N ASP A 26 -14.37 9.81 9.25
CA ASP A 26 -14.46 10.57 10.51
C ASP A 26 -13.56 9.98 11.61
N LEU A 27 -13.49 8.66 11.73
CA LEU A 27 -12.61 7.99 12.71
C LEU A 27 -11.13 8.24 12.43
N LEU A 28 -10.70 8.23 11.17
CA LEU A 28 -9.31 8.42 10.79
C LEU A 28 -8.87 9.89 10.89
N THR A 29 -9.75 10.81 10.46
CA THR A 29 -9.41 12.23 10.32
C THR A 29 -9.93 13.10 11.47
N GLY A 30 -10.90 12.62 12.25
CA GLY A 30 -11.60 13.35 13.31
C GLY A 30 -12.67 14.34 12.82
N ARG A 31 -12.97 14.35 11.51
CA ARG A 31 -13.99 15.19 10.89
C ARG A 31 -14.75 14.44 9.79
N ALA A 32 -15.98 14.86 9.51
CA ALA A 32 -16.75 14.33 8.40
C ALA A 32 -16.10 14.66 7.02
N PRO A 33 -16.32 13.81 5.99
CA PRO A 33 -15.83 14.07 4.63
C PRO A 33 -16.55 15.22 3.92
N TYR A 34 -17.79 15.52 4.32
CA TYR A 34 -18.61 16.59 3.77
C TYR A 34 -19.18 17.45 4.89
N GLY A 35 -19.39 18.73 4.60
CA GLY A 35 -19.90 19.71 5.54
C GLY A 35 -18.94 20.04 6.69
N GLY A 36 -19.48 20.83 7.60
CA GLY A 36 -18.84 21.32 8.82
C GLY A 36 -19.88 21.97 9.74
N PRO A 37 -19.48 22.46 10.91
CA PRO A 37 -20.37 23.13 11.84
C PRO A 37 -21.21 24.22 11.14
N GLY A 38 -22.54 24.15 11.28
CA GLY A 38 -23.46 25.12 10.69
C GLY A 38 -23.77 24.94 9.19
N THR A 39 -23.31 23.86 8.55
CA THR A 39 -23.65 23.60 7.14
C THR A 39 -25.15 23.31 6.98
N PRO A 40 -25.89 24.07 6.15
CA PRO A 40 -27.32 23.82 5.93
C PRO A 40 -27.57 22.44 5.28
N PRO A 41 -28.69 21.77 5.58
CA PRO A 41 -29.00 20.44 5.04
C PRO A 41 -28.95 20.36 3.51
N ALA A 42 -29.48 21.38 2.82
CA ALA A 42 -29.46 21.43 1.35
C ALA A 42 -28.04 21.53 0.76
N ALA A 43 -27.17 22.31 1.42
CA ALA A 43 -25.77 22.43 1.01
C ALA A 43 -24.99 21.14 1.25
N LEU A 44 -25.24 20.47 2.38
CA LEU A 44 -24.65 19.16 2.69
C LEU A 44 -25.10 18.11 1.67
N ALA A 45 -26.39 18.06 1.33
CA ALA A 45 -26.92 17.12 0.35
C ALA A 45 -26.26 17.31 -1.02
N ARG A 46 -26.10 18.57 -1.44
CA ARG A 46 -25.38 18.93 -2.68
C ARG A 46 -23.92 18.47 -2.65
N GLN A 47 -23.20 18.69 -1.55
CA GLN A 47 -21.82 18.22 -1.41
C GLN A 47 -21.69 16.69 -1.48
N ILE A 48 -22.62 15.97 -0.84
CA ILE A 48 -22.66 14.51 -0.87
C ILE A 48 -22.84 13.99 -2.30
N VAL A 49 -23.62 14.67 -3.14
CA VAL A 49 -23.85 14.25 -4.52
C VAL A 49 -22.71 14.70 -5.45
N GLU A 50 -22.26 15.96 -5.34
CA GLU A 50 -21.43 16.61 -6.37
C GLU A 50 -19.94 16.65 -6.04
N THR A 51 -19.56 16.64 -4.76
CA THR A 51 -18.17 16.94 -4.36
C THR A 51 -17.39 15.66 -4.07
N VAL A 52 -16.18 15.54 -4.62
CA VAL A 52 -15.23 14.50 -4.20
C VAL A 52 -14.58 14.93 -2.89
N PRO A 53 -14.61 14.11 -1.83
CA PRO A 53 -14.02 14.50 -0.54
C PRO A 53 -12.49 14.55 -0.66
N PRO A 54 -11.82 15.42 0.12
CA PRO A 54 -10.37 15.42 0.17
C PRO A 54 -9.86 14.07 0.69
N ARG A 55 -8.61 13.73 0.38
CA ARG A 55 -8.01 12.48 0.89
C ARG A 55 -7.88 12.55 2.42
N PRO A 56 -8.11 11.47 3.18
CA PRO A 56 -7.86 11.44 4.62
C PRO A 56 -6.49 12.01 5.05
N SER A 57 -5.43 11.71 4.31
CA SER A 57 -4.07 12.22 4.58
C SER A 57 -3.95 13.74 4.40
N ALA A 58 -4.57 14.32 3.37
CA ALA A 58 -4.63 15.76 3.16
C ALA A 58 -5.52 16.44 4.21
N ALA A 59 -6.62 15.78 4.53
CA ALA A 59 -7.65 16.27 5.42
C ALA A 59 -7.18 16.54 6.85
N VAL A 60 -6.20 15.76 7.33
CA VAL A 60 -5.56 15.97 8.64
C VAL A 60 -4.52 17.08 8.65
N THR A 61 -4.00 17.47 7.48
CA THR A 61 -3.00 18.56 7.36
C THR A 61 -3.62 19.94 7.19
N GLU A 62 -4.80 20.05 6.56
CA GLU A 62 -5.46 21.32 6.21
C GLU A 62 -6.13 22.06 7.38
N GLY A 63 -6.12 21.48 8.59
CA GLY A 63 -6.36 22.24 9.81
C GLY A 63 -7.43 21.71 10.75
N HIS A 64 -7.26 22.15 12.00
CA HIS A 64 -8.10 21.99 13.19
C HIS A 64 -8.09 20.60 13.83
N SER A 65 -7.26 20.51 14.87
CA SER A 65 -7.47 19.73 16.09
C SER A 65 -8.34 18.49 15.91
N SER A 66 -7.84 17.50 15.15
CA SER A 66 -8.57 16.26 15.03
C SER A 66 -8.82 15.74 16.45
N ARG A 67 -10.06 15.36 16.74
CA ARG A 67 -10.42 14.67 17.99
C ARG A 67 -9.43 13.55 18.31
N ARG A 68 -8.85 12.95 17.26
CA ARG A 68 -7.79 11.96 17.31
C ARG A 68 -6.45 12.52 17.81
N LEU A 69 -5.99 13.67 17.32
CA LEU A 69 -4.76 14.33 17.79
C LEU A 69 -4.91 14.84 19.23
N SER A 70 -6.07 15.36 19.62
CA SER A 70 -6.32 15.74 21.02
C SER A 70 -6.37 14.51 21.93
N ALA A 71 -7.01 13.42 21.51
CA ALA A 71 -7.00 12.15 22.23
C ALA A 71 -5.59 11.54 22.34
N ALA A 72 -4.78 11.60 21.27
CA ALA A 72 -3.38 11.16 21.29
C ALA A 72 -2.55 11.97 22.28
N ARG A 73 -2.68 13.30 22.28
CA ARG A 73 -2.02 14.17 23.26
C ARG A 73 -2.46 13.86 24.70
N ALA A 74 -3.74 13.61 24.93
CA ALA A 74 -4.26 13.24 26.26
C ALA A 74 -3.66 11.92 26.78
N ARG A 75 -3.29 10.98 25.88
CA ARG A 75 -2.57 9.75 26.21
C ARG A 75 -1.04 9.91 26.33
N GLY A 76 -0.52 11.13 26.21
CA GLY A 76 0.92 11.41 26.24
C GLY A 76 1.65 11.10 24.93
N GLU A 77 0.94 10.80 23.85
CA GLU A 77 1.53 10.48 22.54
C GLU A 77 1.92 11.78 21.81
N ARG A 78 3.14 11.83 21.26
CA ARG A 78 3.59 12.91 20.36
C ARG A 78 3.18 12.62 18.91
N LEU A 79 1.87 12.58 18.66
CA LEU A 79 1.34 12.48 17.30
C LEU A 79 1.24 13.88 16.67
N THR A 80 1.93 14.08 15.55
CA THR A 80 1.83 15.32 14.77
C THR A 80 0.87 15.11 13.60
N PRO A 81 0.19 16.16 13.11
CA PRO A 81 -0.64 16.08 11.91
C PRO A 81 0.10 15.46 10.71
N GLN A 82 1.39 15.78 10.56
CA GLN A 82 2.23 15.29 9.47
C GLN A 82 2.50 13.78 9.58
N ARG A 83 2.81 13.27 10.79
CA ARG A 83 3.00 11.83 11.00
C ARG A 83 1.70 11.07 10.77
N LEU A 84 0.60 11.60 11.26
CA LEU A 84 -0.72 11.04 11.02
C LEU A 84 -1.03 11.00 9.50
N ALA A 85 -0.76 12.09 8.78
CA ALA A 85 -0.94 12.13 7.33
C ALA A 85 -0.10 11.07 6.62
N GLN A 86 1.14 10.84 7.06
CA GLN A 86 2.03 9.81 6.51
C GLN A 86 1.50 8.39 6.76
N GLU A 87 0.93 8.13 7.95
CA GLU A 87 0.32 6.83 8.26
C GLU A 87 -0.96 6.57 7.44
N LEU A 88 -1.75 7.61 7.17
CA LEU A 88 -2.98 7.50 6.37
C LEU A 88 -2.70 7.47 4.85
N SER A 89 -1.54 7.98 4.43
CA SER A 89 -1.20 8.10 3.02
C SER A 89 -1.07 6.74 2.34
N GLY A 90 -1.56 6.65 1.11
CA GLY A 90 -1.49 5.43 0.30
C GLY A 90 -2.74 4.58 0.44
N ASP A 91 -2.65 3.41 1.05
CA ASP A 91 -3.72 2.41 0.98
C ASP A 91 -4.99 2.87 1.71
N LEU A 92 -4.89 3.48 2.89
CA LEU A 92 -6.06 3.98 3.64
C LEU A 92 -6.77 5.13 2.91
N ASP A 93 -6.04 6.05 2.28
CA ASP A 93 -6.65 7.06 1.39
C ASP A 93 -7.47 6.39 0.29
N ASN A 94 -6.89 5.40 -0.39
CA ASN A 94 -7.57 4.73 -1.51
C ASN A 94 -8.79 3.94 -1.04
N ILE A 95 -8.69 3.21 0.08
CA ILE A 95 -9.80 2.43 0.64
C ILE A 95 -10.99 3.32 0.95
N VAL A 96 -10.74 4.44 1.65
CA VAL A 96 -11.78 5.39 2.02
C VAL A 96 -12.38 6.05 0.80
N LEU A 97 -11.55 6.50 -0.16
CA LEU A 97 -12.04 7.13 -1.38
C LEU A 97 -12.81 6.17 -2.29
N MET A 98 -12.44 4.88 -2.31
CA MET A 98 -13.20 3.85 -3.02
C MET A 98 -14.57 3.63 -2.39
N ALA A 99 -14.66 3.54 -1.05
CA ALA A 99 -15.94 3.44 -0.35
C ALA A 99 -16.84 4.68 -0.54
N LEU A 100 -16.23 5.87 -0.68
CA LEU A 100 -16.92 7.15 -0.86
C LEU A 100 -17.20 7.54 -2.31
N ARG A 101 -16.96 6.66 -3.29
CA ARG A 101 -17.30 6.94 -4.70
C ARG A 101 -18.78 7.25 -4.85
N LYS A 102 -19.12 8.11 -5.82
CA LYS A 102 -20.51 8.52 -6.03
C LYS A 102 -21.30 7.41 -6.71
N GLU A 103 -20.68 6.73 -7.66
CA GLU A 103 -21.22 5.59 -8.40
C GLU A 103 -21.18 4.32 -7.52
N PRO A 104 -22.34 3.77 -7.09
CA PRO A 104 -22.39 2.59 -6.20
C PRO A 104 -21.64 1.37 -6.76
N GLU A 105 -21.72 1.14 -8.07
CA GLU A 105 -21.06 0.03 -8.77
C GLU A 105 -19.54 0.10 -8.79
N ARG A 106 -18.95 1.28 -8.51
CA ARG A 106 -17.50 1.46 -8.40
C ARG A 106 -17.00 1.36 -6.95
N ARG A 107 -17.90 1.27 -5.96
CA ARG A 107 -17.56 1.03 -4.56
C ARG A 107 -17.24 -0.45 -4.35
N TYR A 108 -17.03 -0.83 -3.10
CA TYR A 108 -17.04 -2.24 -2.71
C TYR A 108 -18.43 -2.83 -2.91
N ALA A 109 -18.49 -4.06 -3.42
CA ALA A 109 -19.75 -4.76 -3.64
C ALA A 109 -20.42 -5.15 -2.30
N THR A 110 -19.60 -5.49 -1.30
CA THR A 110 -20.06 -5.87 0.03
C THR A 110 -19.26 -5.16 1.13
N VAL A 111 -19.80 -5.17 2.35
CA VAL A 111 -19.08 -4.71 3.55
C VAL A 111 -17.88 -5.61 3.87
N ALA A 112 -17.99 -6.92 3.58
CA ALA A 112 -16.87 -7.85 3.73
C ALA A 112 -15.68 -7.45 2.85
N ASP A 113 -15.92 -7.04 1.61
CA ASP A 113 -14.83 -6.58 0.72
C ASP A 113 -14.11 -5.34 1.27
N LEU A 114 -14.84 -4.42 1.91
CA LEU A 114 -14.26 -3.26 2.58
C LEU A 114 -13.43 -3.69 3.80
N ALA A 115 -13.94 -4.61 4.61
CA ALA A 115 -13.24 -5.15 5.78
C ALA A 115 -11.95 -5.86 5.37
N ASP A 116 -12.01 -6.72 4.34
CA ASP A 116 -10.85 -7.42 3.78
C ASP A 116 -9.75 -6.45 3.34
N ASP A 117 -10.09 -5.35 2.70
CA ASP A 117 -9.12 -4.35 2.25
C ASP A 117 -8.49 -3.59 3.44
N ILE A 118 -9.25 -3.34 4.51
CA ILE A 118 -8.73 -2.78 5.76
C ILE A 118 -7.75 -3.75 6.41
N GLU A 119 -8.13 -5.03 6.54
CA GLU A 119 -7.26 -6.08 7.09
C GLU A 119 -5.98 -6.24 6.27
N ARG A 120 -6.10 -6.24 4.92
CA ARG A 120 -4.95 -6.25 4.01
C ARG A 120 -4.04 -5.06 4.23
N SER A 121 -4.61 -3.86 4.37
CA SER A 121 -3.83 -2.65 4.65
C SER A 121 -3.03 -2.80 5.95
N LEU A 122 -3.67 -3.26 7.03
CA LEU A 122 -3.04 -3.50 8.33
C LEU A 122 -1.95 -4.59 8.26
N ALA A 123 -2.18 -5.65 7.48
CA ALA A 123 -1.27 -6.77 7.28
C ALA A 123 -0.15 -6.51 6.25
N ASN A 124 -0.03 -5.29 5.71
CA ASN A 124 0.90 -4.95 4.64
C ASN A 124 0.73 -5.82 3.36
N LEU A 125 -0.50 -6.17 3.05
CA LEU A 125 -0.87 -6.86 1.82
C LEU A 125 -1.32 -5.85 0.75
N PRO A 126 -1.27 -6.23 -0.53
CA PRO A 126 -1.90 -5.47 -1.60
C PRO A 126 -3.41 -5.34 -1.39
N VAL A 127 -3.95 -4.13 -1.55
CA VAL A 127 -5.38 -3.80 -1.42
C VAL A 127 -6.05 -3.67 -2.80
N ARG A 128 -7.36 -3.93 -2.88
CA ARG A 128 -8.17 -3.78 -4.10
C ARG A 128 -8.42 -2.33 -4.48
N ALA A 129 -8.40 -1.43 -3.50
CA ALA A 129 -8.57 0.00 -3.70
C ALA A 129 -7.51 0.67 -4.59
N ARG A 130 -6.38 -0.01 -4.83
CA ARG A 130 -5.28 0.49 -5.64
C ARG A 130 -5.14 -0.37 -6.91
N PRO A 131 -4.86 0.22 -8.08
CA PRO A 131 -4.61 -0.55 -9.29
C PRO A 131 -3.46 -1.54 -9.07
N ASP A 132 -3.67 -2.79 -9.52
CA ASP A 132 -2.66 -3.84 -9.41
C ASP A 132 -1.46 -3.47 -10.29
N THR A 133 -0.34 -3.17 -9.64
CA THR A 133 0.92 -2.84 -10.29
C THR A 133 2.01 -3.70 -9.69
N LEU A 134 2.86 -4.29 -10.54
CA LEU A 134 3.97 -5.15 -10.11
C LEU A 134 4.87 -4.43 -9.09
N GLY A 135 5.16 -3.14 -9.32
CA GLY A 135 5.94 -2.33 -8.39
C GLY A 135 5.32 -2.22 -6.99
N TYR A 136 4.01 -2.02 -6.89
CA TYR A 136 3.30 -1.97 -5.61
C TYR A 136 3.37 -3.30 -4.86
N ARG A 137 3.14 -4.42 -5.56
CA ARG A 137 3.19 -5.76 -4.96
C ARG A 137 4.59 -6.14 -4.52
N THR A 138 5.61 -5.86 -5.34
CA THR A 138 7.01 -6.09 -4.98
C THR A 138 7.41 -5.26 -3.78
N ALA A 139 7.06 -3.97 -3.73
CA ALA A 139 7.34 -3.11 -2.58
C ALA A 139 6.69 -3.64 -1.29
N LYS A 140 5.42 -4.08 -1.34
CA LYS A 140 4.73 -4.72 -0.20
C LYS A 140 5.41 -6.03 0.21
N PHE A 141 5.80 -6.88 -0.75
CA PHE A 141 6.49 -8.13 -0.48
C PHE A 141 7.83 -7.92 0.23
N LEU A 142 8.64 -6.99 -0.28
CA LEU A 142 9.92 -6.62 0.33
C LEU A 142 9.74 -6.09 1.75
N ARG A 143 8.76 -5.20 1.96
CA ARG A 143 8.44 -4.64 3.30
C ARG A 143 7.94 -5.70 4.28
N ARG A 144 7.26 -6.75 3.79
CA ARG A 144 6.78 -7.88 4.61
C ARG A 144 7.89 -8.89 4.96
N HIS A 145 8.94 -8.98 4.15
CA HIS A 145 10.03 -9.95 4.33
C HIS A 145 11.40 -9.27 4.48
N PRO A 146 11.60 -8.45 5.53
CA PRO A 146 12.84 -7.67 5.69
C PRO A 146 14.09 -8.52 5.93
N VAL A 147 13.93 -9.77 6.39
CA VAL A 147 15.04 -10.71 6.65
C VAL A 147 15.16 -11.76 5.56
N ALA A 148 14.04 -12.38 5.18
CA ALA A 148 14.08 -13.50 4.23
C ALA A 148 14.61 -13.07 2.85
N VAL A 149 14.27 -11.85 2.39
CA VAL A 149 14.74 -11.34 1.10
C VAL A 149 16.27 -11.15 1.07
N PRO A 150 16.91 -10.39 1.98
CA PRO A 150 18.36 -10.21 1.93
C PRO A 150 19.12 -11.52 2.16
N VAL A 151 18.61 -12.42 3.04
CA VAL A 151 19.21 -13.74 3.24
C VAL A 151 19.17 -14.57 1.96
N SER A 152 18.01 -14.60 1.28
CA SER A 152 17.87 -15.33 0.01
C SER A 152 18.75 -14.73 -1.09
N ALA A 153 18.84 -13.40 -1.16
CA ALA A 153 19.71 -12.71 -2.11
C ALA A 153 21.19 -13.02 -1.86
N LEU A 154 21.63 -13.02 -0.59
CA LEU A 154 22.99 -13.39 -0.22
C LEU A 154 23.30 -14.84 -0.55
N ALA A 155 22.40 -15.77 -0.22
CA ALA A 155 22.55 -17.18 -0.55
C ALA A 155 22.70 -17.40 -2.07
N LEU A 156 21.88 -16.69 -2.87
CA LEU A 156 21.96 -16.74 -4.33
C LEU A 156 23.29 -16.18 -4.85
N LEU A 157 23.74 -15.04 -4.32
CA LEU A 157 25.03 -14.44 -4.69
C LEU A 157 26.20 -15.37 -4.37
N LEU A 158 26.20 -16.01 -3.20
CA LEU A 158 27.21 -16.99 -2.82
C LEU A 158 27.19 -18.22 -3.71
N ALA A 159 26.00 -18.73 -4.06
CA ALA A 159 25.86 -19.88 -4.96
C ALA A 159 26.38 -19.56 -6.37
N VAL A 160 26.00 -18.40 -6.94
CA VAL A 160 26.45 -17.96 -8.27
C VAL A 160 27.96 -17.66 -8.27
N GLY A 161 28.45 -16.95 -7.26
CA GLY A 161 29.88 -16.65 -7.12
C GLY A 161 30.72 -17.92 -6.94
N GLY A 162 30.26 -18.86 -6.11
CA GLY A 162 30.91 -20.16 -5.92
C GLY A 162 30.94 -20.99 -7.21
N ALA A 163 29.83 -21.06 -7.93
CA ALA A 163 29.78 -21.75 -9.23
C ALA A 163 30.74 -21.12 -10.26
N ALA A 164 30.78 -19.79 -10.34
CA ALA A 164 31.69 -19.07 -11.24
C ALA A 164 33.17 -19.29 -10.86
N ALA A 165 33.50 -19.29 -9.57
CA ALA A 165 34.85 -19.58 -9.10
C ALA A 165 35.26 -21.02 -9.43
N PHE A 166 34.35 -21.98 -9.23
CA PHE A 166 34.58 -23.39 -9.55
C PHE A 166 34.79 -23.63 -11.04
N THR A 167 33.96 -23.04 -11.91
CA THR A 167 34.15 -23.16 -13.36
C THR A 167 35.45 -22.51 -13.83
N TRP A 168 35.85 -21.38 -13.23
CA TRP A 168 37.11 -20.73 -13.53
C TRP A 168 38.32 -21.57 -13.10
N GLN A 169 38.25 -22.21 -11.94
CA GLN A 169 39.31 -23.10 -11.46
C GLN A 169 39.50 -24.31 -12.38
N LEU A 170 38.40 -24.98 -12.78
CA LEU A 170 38.46 -26.10 -13.71
C LEU A 170 39.04 -25.71 -15.08
N ALA A 171 38.69 -24.53 -15.59
CA ALA A 171 39.25 -24.03 -16.83
C ALA A 171 40.77 -23.80 -16.73
N GLN A 172 41.23 -23.20 -15.63
CA GLN A 172 42.67 -23.01 -15.40
C GLN A 172 43.43 -24.33 -15.30
N GLU A 173 42.90 -25.33 -14.59
CA GLU A 173 43.53 -26.64 -14.46
C GLU A 173 43.68 -27.32 -15.82
N ARG A 174 42.63 -27.25 -16.65
CA ARG A 174 42.66 -27.76 -18.03
C ARG A 174 43.73 -27.05 -18.87
N ASP A 175 43.78 -25.73 -18.83
CA ASP A 175 44.71 -24.95 -19.64
C ASP A 175 46.17 -25.19 -19.20
N ARG A 176 46.41 -25.40 -17.89
CA ARG A 176 47.72 -25.82 -17.37
C ARG A 176 48.11 -27.22 -17.84
N ALA A 177 47.19 -28.16 -17.87
CA ALA A 177 47.44 -29.52 -18.36
C ALA A 177 47.83 -29.52 -19.85
N LEU A 178 47.07 -28.80 -20.69
CA LEU A 178 47.37 -28.64 -22.12
C LEU A 178 48.74 -27.97 -22.34
N ALA A 179 49.08 -26.96 -21.53
CA ALA A 179 50.38 -26.30 -21.60
C ALA A 179 51.54 -27.21 -21.18
N ALA A 180 51.32 -28.14 -20.24
CA ALA A 180 52.31 -29.13 -19.83
C ALA A 180 52.55 -30.18 -20.91
N GLU A 181 51.48 -30.70 -21.52
CA GLU A 181 51.57 -31.63 -22.66
C GLU A 181 52.32 -30.99 -23.84
N ALA A 182 51.96 -29.75 -24.20
CA ALA A 182 52.62 -29.02 -25.29
C ALA A 182 54.10 -28.70 -25.04
N ARG A 183 54.54 -28.68 -23.76
CA ARG A 183 55.95 -28.56 -23.40
C ARG A 183 56.67 -29.90 -23.46
N ALA A 184 56.02 -30.97 -22.98
CA ALA A 184 56.57 -32.31 -23.01
C ALA A 184 56.82 -32.81 -24.45
N THR A 185 55.87 -32.56 -25.37
CA THR A 185 56.05 -32.90 -26.79
C THR A 185 57.20 -32.13 -27.42
N ARG A 186 57.33 -30.83 -27.11
CA ARG A 186 58.40 -29.99 -27.65
C ARG A 186 59.79 -30.40 -27.18
N VAL A 187 59.94 -30.88 -25.94
CA VAL A 187 61.22 -31.39 -25.41
C VAL A 187 61.56 -32.75 -26.02
N ALA A 188 60.58 -33.57 -26.36
CA ALA A 188 60.80 -34.87 -26.98
C ALA A 188 61.18 -34.80 -28.48
N GLU A 189 60.96 -33.65 -29.14
CA GLU A 189 61.34 -33.41 -30.55
C GLU A 189 62.76 -32.84 -30.74
N PHE A 190 63.50 -32.55 -29.66
CA PHE A 190 64.92 -32.14 -29.69
C PHE A 190 65.84 -33.29 -29.33
#